data_AF-A0A7C1ZLY4-F1
#
_entry.id   AF-A0A7C1ZLY4-F1
#
_cell.length_a   1.000
_cell.length_b   1.000
_cell.length_c   1.000
_cell.angle_alpha   90.00
_cell.angle_beta   90.00
_cell.angle_gamma   90.00
#
_symmetry.space_group_name_H-M   'P 1'
#
loop_
_entity.id
_entity.type
_entity.pdbx_description
1 polymer ?
#
loop_
_entity_poly.entity_id
_entity_poly.type
_entity_poly.pdbx_seq_one_letter_code
_entity_poly.pdbx_strand_id
1 'polypeptide(L)'
;MGKRKKVDIRKRRLKLIKVKKKELQKKSIKTEKTPSTGLDLRLEKETKLYWIRAITGISSAIIGRLLFGLIGWFLLIWMLTWWFLFPFLISFLILKYKYDKEEWNWKRIILPGVGIFFFLFMIGGVFTHTILYFFPYFSSVLELLI
;
A
#
# COMPACT_ATOMS: atom_id res chain seq x y z
N MET A 1 28.81 -20.15 63.91
CA MET A 1 27.37 -19.80 63.73
C MET A 1 27.25 -18.52 62.89
N GLY A 2 26.79 -18.63 61.64
CA GLY A 2 26.70 -17.47 60.72
C GLY A 2 25.51 -16.56 61.05
N LYS A 3 25.78 -15.26 61.25
CA LYS A 3 24.76 -14.23 61.54
C LYS A 3 23.72 -14.16 60.41
N ARG A 4 22.45 -14.45 60.70
CA ARG A 4 21.32 -14.27 59.78
C ARG A 4 21.19 -12.77 59.44
N LYS A 5 21.52 -12.38 58.21
CA LYS A 5 21.28 -11.03 57.69
C LYS A 5 19.76 -10.75 57.74
N LYS A 6 19.34 -9.70 58.46
CA LYS A 6 17.96 -9.19 58.41
C LYS A 6 17.66 -8.78 56.97
N VAL A 7 16.85 -9.58 56.28
CA VAL A 7 16.40 -9.27 54.93
C VAL A 7 15.31 -8.22 55.03
N ASP A 8 15.61 -7.04 54.52
CA ASP A 8 14.69 -5.91 54.51
C ASP A 8 13.54 -6.18 53.51
N ILE A 9 12.39 -6.61 54.05
CA ILE A 9 11.22 -7.08 53.28
C ILE A 9 10.74 -6.00 52.29
N ARG A 10 10.88 -4.73 52.67
CA ARG A 10 10.46 -3.57 51.88
C ARG A 10 11.26 -3.45 50.58
N LYS A 11 12.58 -3.67 50.65
CA LYS A 11 13.47 -3.66 49.47
C LYS A 11 13.19 -4.82 48.52
N ARG A 12 12.84 -6.00 49.04
CA ARG A 12 12.45 -7.16 48.21
C ARG A 12 11.16 -6.91 47.43
N ARG A 13 10.13 -6.35 48.08
CA ARG A 13 8.84 -6.04 47.42
C ARG A 13 9.00 -5.04 46.27
N LEU A 14 9.78 -3.98 46.47
CA LEU A 14 10.05 -2.99 45.42
C LEU A 14 10.79 -3.59 44.22
N LYS A 15 11.74 -4.50 44.47
CA LYS A 15 12.43 -5.24 43.39
C LYS A 15 11.46 -6.08 42.57
N LEU A 16 10.57 -6.83 43.22
CA LEU A 16 9.57 -7.67 42.56
C LEU A 16 8.58 -6.86 41.71
N ILE A 17 8.12 -5.72 42.23
CA ILE A 17 7.21 -4.82 41.47
C ILE A 17 7.92 -4.26 40.24
N LYS A 18 9.20 -3.87 40.36
CA LYS A 18 9.99 -3.35 39.23
C LYS A 18 10.23 -4.42 38.16
N VAL A 19 10.45 -5.68 38.56
CA VAL A 19 10.58 -6.82 37.64
C VAL A 19 9.26 -7.09 36.92
N LYS A 20 8.15 -7.20 37.66
CA LYS A 20 6.80 -7.39 37.07
C LYS A 20 6.43 -6.26 36.10
N LYS A 21 6.74 -5.01 36.44
CA LYS A 21 6.46 -3.85 35.56
C LYS A 21 7.27 -3.90 34.26
N LYS A 22 8.54 -4.34 34.33
CA LYS A 22 9.37 -4.56 33.13
C LYS A 22 8.87 -5.72 32.29
N GLU A 23 8.40 -6.81 32.89
CA GLU A 23 7.79 -7.94 32.18
C GLU A 23 6.48 -7.54 31.49
N LEU A 24 5.62 -6.78 32.18
CA LEU A 24 4.37 -6.24 31.63
C LEU A 24 4.63 -5.29 30.45
N GLN A 25 5.62 -4.39 30.56
CA GLN A 25 6.04 -3.55 29.43
C GLN A 25 6.60 -4.37 28.27
N LYS A 26 7.42 -5.39 28.54
CA LYS A 26 7.97 -6.26 27.50
C LYS A 26 6.88 -7.11 26.83
N LYS A 27 5.83 -7.46 27.57
CA LYS A 27 4.64 -8.16 27.06
C LYS A 27 3.78 -7.24 26.21
N SER A 28 3.47 -6.02 26.67
CA SER A 28 2.69 -5.03 25.91
C SER A 28 3.39 -4.62 24.60
N ILE A 29 4.71 -4.43 24.62
CA ILE A 29 5.51 -4.10 23.43
C ILE A 29 5.57 -5.28 22.44
N LYS A 30 5.46 -6.54 22.91
CA LYS A 30 5.37 -7.71 22.03
C LYS A 30 3.97 -7.89 21.45
N THR A 31 2.92 -7.60 22.21
CA THR A 31 1.53 -7.72 21.74
C THR A 31 1.18 -6.67 20.68
N GLU A 32 1.79 -5.48 20.71
CA GLU A 32 1.60 -4.45 19.67
C GLU A 32 2.23 -4.78 18.31
N LYS A 33 3.15 -5.75 18.23
CA LYS A 33 3.93 -6.04 17.01
C LYS A 33 3.51 -7.30 16.26
N THR A 34 2.54 -8.05 16.76
CA THR A 34 2.03 -9.27 16.11
C THR A 34 0.59 -9.03 15.69
N PRO A 35 0.26 -9.00 14.38
CA PRO A 35 -1.12 -8.94 13.91
C PRO A 35 -1.81 -10.25 14.34
N SER A 36 -2.58 -10.20 15.43
CA SER A 36 -3.12 -11.38 16.10
C SER A 36 -4.44 -11.89 15.51
N THR A 37 -4.90 -11.33 14.41
CA THR A 37 -6.17 -11.71 13.79
C THR A 37 -6.00 -11.80 12.27
N GLY A 38 -6.43 -12.90 11.64
CA GLY A 38 -6.35 -13.06 10.17
C GLY A 38 -7.06 -11.96 9.38
N LEU A 39 -7.99 -11.25 10.04
CA LEU A 39 -8.63 -10.02 9.57
C LEU A 39 -7.64 -8.86 9.39
N ASP A 40 -6.69 -8.66 10.30
CA ASP A 40 -5.70 -7.58 10.22
C ASP A 40 -4.73 -7.80 9.06
N LEU A 41 -4.29 -9.05 8.87
CA LEU A 41 -3.45 -9.43 7.73
C LEU A 41 -4.18 -9.18 6.40
N ARG A 42 -5.48 -9.45 6.35
CA ARG A 42 -6.29 -9.20 5.15
C ARG A 42 -6.50 -7.71 4.90
N LEU A 43 -6.81 -6.94 5.94
CA LEU A 43 -6.92 -5.48 5.88
C LEU A 43 -5.61 -4.84 5.40
N GLU A 44 -4.47 -5.30 5.89
CA GLU A 44 -3.16 -4.80 5.48
C GLU A 44 -2.87 -5.11 4.00
N LYS A 45 -3.17 -6.33 3.53
CA LYS A 45 -3.07 -6.71 2.11
C LYS A 45 -3.96 -5.84 1.23
N GLU A 46 -5.23 -5.67 1.61
CA GLU A 46 -6.19 -4.86 0.85
C GLU A 46 -5.77 -3.38 0.82
N THR A 47 -5.25 -2.85 1.92
CA THR A 47 -4.72 -1.47 2.00
C THR A 47 -3.50 -1.28 1.10
N LYS A 48 -2.56 -2.23 1.08
CA LYS A 48 -1.40 -2.17 0.17
C LYS A 48 -1.83 -2.19 -1.29
N LEU A 49 -2.76 -3.08 -1.66
CA LEU A 49 -3.32 -3.14 -3.00
C LEU A 49 -4.02 -1.83 -3.41
N TYR A 50 -4.75 -1.22 -2.48
CA TYR A 50 -5.39 0.07 -2.68
C TYR A 50 -4.38 1.18 -3.01
N TRP A 51 -3.30 1.29 -2.23
CA TRP A 51 -2.23 2.28 -2.48
C TRP A 51 -1.48 2.03 -3.77
N ILE A 52 -1.19 0.77 -4.10
CA ILE A 52 -0.53 0.43 -5.36
C ILE A 52 -1.40 0.89 -6.54
N ARG A 53 -2.71 0.64 -6.49
CA ARG A 53 -3.65 1.10 -7.54
C ARG A 53 -3.74 2.61 -7.63
N ALA A 54 -3.73 3.29 -6.49
CA ALA A 54 -3.74 4.74 -6.45
C ALA A 54 -2.53 5.32 -7.21
N ILE A 55 -1.33 4.79 -6.93
CA ILE A 55 -0.09 5.18 -7.60
C ILE A 55 -0.20 4.86 -9.10
N THR A 56 -0.64 3.67 -9.47
CA THR A 56 -0.77 3.29 -10.88
C THR A 56 -1.78 4.13 -11.64
N GLY A 57 -2.88 4.54 -11.01
CA GLY A 57 -3.86 5.44 -11.63
C GLY A 57 -3.21 6.74 -12.08
N ILE A 58 -2.52 7.42 -11.16
CA ILE A 58 -1.75 8.64 -11.48
C ILE A 58 -0.67 8.36 -12.51
N SER A 59 0.18 7.35 -12.29
CA SER A 59 1.33 7.08 -13.16
C SER A 59 0.89 6.73 -14.59
N SER A 60 -0.14 5.89 -14.75
CA SER A 60 -0.65 5.51 -16.06
C SER A 60 -1.30 6.68 -16.80
N ALA A 61 -1.98 7.59 -16.10
CA ALA A 61 -2.52 8.82 -16.69
C ALA A 61 -1.42 9.74 -17.19
N ILE A 62 -0.40 9.98 -16.34
CA ILE A 62 0.76 10.80 -16.69
C ILE A 62 1.45 10.18 -17.90
N ILE A 63 1.76 8.89 -17.88
CA ILE A 63 2.43 8.21 -19.00
C ILE A 63 1.58 8.26 -20.27
N GLY A 64 0.29 7.94 -20.19
CA GLY A 64 -0.62 7.90 -21.34
C GLY A 64 -0.73 9.26 -22.02
N ARG A 65 -0.80 10.34 -21.24
CA ARG A 65 -0.92 11.69 -21.78
C ARG A 65 0.43 12.33 -22.15
N LEU A 66 1.45 12.17 -21.31
CA LEU A 66 2.77 12.82 -21.46
C LEU A 66 3.68 12.11 -22.47
N LEU A 67 3.75 10.77 -22.41
CA LEU A 67 4.63 10.01 -23.31
C LEU A 67 3.95 9.70 -24.64
N PHE A 68 2.69 9.26 -24.59
CA PHE A 68 1.97 8.81 -25.78
C PHE A 68 1.01 9.85 -26.37
N GLY A 69 0.83 11.00 -25.73
CA GLY A 69 -0.03 12.06 -26.24
C GLY A 69 -1.51 11.71 -26.30
N LEU A 70 -1.97 10.63 -25.66
CA LEU A 70 -3.33 10.11 -25.84
C LEU A 70 -4.41 11.08 -25.32
N ILE A 71 -5.50 11.23 -26.07
CA ILE A 71 -6.62 12.13 -25.77
C ILE A 71 -7.95 11.39 -25.93
N GLY A 72 -8.94 11.74 -25.10
CA GLY A 72 -10.32 11.26 -25.22
C GLY A 72 -10.44 9.75 -25.15
N TRP A 73 -11.00 9.14 -26.19
CA TRP A 73 -11.26 7.69 -26.27
C TRP A 73 -9.99 6.83 -26.19
N PHE A 74 -8.86 7.29 -26.74
CA PHE A 74 -7.62 6.54 -26.66
C PHE A 74 -7.07 6.51 -25.24
N LEU A 75 -7.21 7.61 -24.50
CA LEU A 75 -6.82 7.67 -23.08
C LEU A 75 -7.76 6.80 -22.22
N LEU A 76 -9.03 6.70 -22.59
CA LEU A 76 -9.98 5.78 -21.96
C LEU A 76 -9.59 4.31 -22.18
N ILE A 77 -9.29 3.92 -23.43
CA ILE A 77 -8.84 2.54 -23.74
C ILE A 77 -7.54 2.22 -23.01
N TRP A 78 -6.62 3.18 -22.94
CA TRP A 78 -5.39 3.08 -22.15
C TRP A 78 -5.68 2.82 -20.67
N MET A 79 -6.55 3.63 -20.06
CA MET A 79 -6.99 3.45 -18.68
C MET A 79 -7.58 2.06 -18.43
N LEU A 80 -8.46 1.59 -19.31
CA LEU A 80 -9.07 0.25 -19.21
C LEU A 80 -8.00 -0.84 -19.29
N THR A 81 -7.05 -0.70 -20.21
CA THR A 81 -5.93 -1.64 -20.37
C THR A 81 -5.15 -1.76 -19.06
N TRP A 82 -4.75 -0.64 -18.45
CA TRP A 82 -4.08 -0.65 -17.15
C TRP A 82 -4.96 -1.17 -16.02
N TRP A 83 -6.25 -0.85 -16.03
CA TRP A 83 -7.18 -1.35 -15.03
C TRP A 83 -7.31 -2.87 -15.06
N PHE A 84 -7.39 -3.47 -16.25
CA PHE A 84 -7.49 -4.92 -16.38
C PHE A 84 -6.15 -5.62 -16.18
N LEU A 85 -5.07 -5.17 -16.82
CA LEU A 85 -3.78 -5.88 -16.79
C LEU A 85 -3.00 -5.70 -15.49
N PHE A 86 -3.04 -4.50 -14.89
CA PHE A 86 -2.16 -4.18 -13.78
C PHE A 86 -2.44 -4.98 -12.50
N PRO A 87 -3.70 -5.25 -12.10
CA PRO A 87 -3.99 -6.11 -10.96
C PRO A 87 -3.36 -7.51 -11.09
N PHE A 88 -3.39 -8.11 -12.28
CA PHE A 88 -2.74 -9.39 -12.52
C PHE A 88 -1.22 -9.28 -12.40
N LEU A 89 -0.62 -8.24 -12.98
CA LEU A 89 0.83 -8.02 -12.88
C LEU A 89 1.30 -7.86 -11.43
N ILE A 90 0.60 -7.09 -10.60
CA ILE A 90 0.95 -6.95 -9.18
C ILE A 90 0.83 -8.30 -8.46
N SER A 91 -0.27 -9.02 -8.67
CA SER A 91 -0.54 -10.30 -8.02
C SER A 91 0.53 -11.35 -8.35
N PHE A 92 1.00 -11.39 -9.61
CA PHE A 92 2.01 -12.34 -10.07
C PHE A 92 3.45 -11.90 -9.77
N LEU A 93 3.84 -10.67 -10.10
CA LEU A 93 5.23 -10.23 -9.99
C LEU A 93 5.61 -9.74 -8.58
N ILE A 94 4.76 -8.91 -7.97
CA ILE A 94 5.13 -8.17 -6.76
C ILE A 94 4.78 -8.97 -5.51
N LEU A 95 3.52 -9.39 -5.41
CA LEU A 95 3.02 -10.01 -4.18
C LEU A 95 3.31 -11.51 -4.13
N LYS A 96 3.69 -12.13 -5.27
CA LYS A 96 4.00 -13.57 -5.42
C LYS A 96 3.07 -14.42 -4.55
N TYR A 97 1.77 -14.13 -4.57
CA TYR A 97 0.83 -14.84 -3.73
C TYR A 97 0.94 -16.32 -4.06
N LYS A 98 1.16 -17.17 -3.05
CA LYS A 98 1.02 -18.62 -3.23
C LYS A 98 -0.35 -18.84 -3.84
N TYR A 99 -0.39 -19.52 -4.97
CA TYR A 99 -1.62 -19.76 -5.70
C TYR A 99 -2.60 -20.50 -4.80
N ASP A 100 -3.59 -19.79 -4.27
CA ASP A 100 -4.68 -20.33 -3.46
C ASP A 100 -5.97 -20.10 -4.22
N LYS A 101 -6.68 -21.18 -4.58
CA LYS A 101 -7.88 -21.13 -5.44
C LYS A 101 -8.98 -20.25 -4.83
N GLU A 102 -9.01 -20.09 -3.51
CA GLU A 102 -9.99 -19.24 -2.82
C GLU A 102 -9.65 -17.74 -2.85
N GLU A 103 -8.36 -17.38 -2.86
CA GLU A 103 -7.92 -15.98 -3.02
C GLU A 103 -8.01 -15.52 -4.50
N TRP A 104 -7.92 -16.47 -5.45
CA TRP A 104 -7.86 -16.19 -6.90
C TRP A 104 -9.22 -16.04 -7.59
N ASN A 105 -10.04 -15.11 -7.11
CA ASN A 105 -11.28 -14.72 -7.78
C ASN A 105 -11.08 -13.39 -8.53
N TRP A 106 -11.33 -13.37 -9.84
CA TRP A 106 -11.19 -12.20 -10.72
C TRP A 106 -11.92 -10.97 -10.16
N LYS A 107 -13.11 -11.17 -9.57
CA LYS A 107 -13.86 -10.08 -8.91
C LYS A 107 -13.08 -9.52 -7.73
N ARG A 108 -12.46 -10.36 -6.89
CA ARG A 108 -11.65 -9.89 -5.76
C ARG A 108 -10.34 -9.26 -6.19
N ILE A 109 -9.80 -9.66 -7.34
CA ILE A 109 -8.56 -9.07 -7.87
C ILE A 109 -8.82 -7.72 -8.52
N ILE A 110 -9.95 -7.53 -9.22
CA ILE A 110 -10.23 -6.33 -10.03
C ILE A 110 -11.04 -5.28 -9.26
N LEU A 111 -12.03 -5.67 -8.46
CA LEU A 111 -13.02 -4.77 -7.84
C LEU A 111 -12.48 -3.87 -6.71
N PRO A 112 -11.54 -4.30 -5.84
CA PRO A 112 -11.10 -3.46 -4.71
C PRO A 112 -10.27 -2.27 -5.17
N GLY A 113 -10.70 -1.04 -4.90
CA GLY A 113 -9.91 0.16 -5.25
C GLY A 113 -9.98 0.55 -6.74
N VAL A 114 -11.03 0.16 -7.45
CA VAL A 114 -11.31 0.68 -8.81
C VAL A 114 -11.62 2.18 -8.78
N GLY A 115 -12.43 2.60 -7.81
CA GLY A 115 -12.82 4.00 -7.67
C GLY A 115 -11.59 4.91 -7.49
N ILE A 116 -10.67 4.56 -6.60
CA ILE A 116 -9.45 5.37 -6.38
C ILE A 116 -8.54 5.41 -7.61
N PHE A 117 -8.39 4.27 -8.30
CA PHE A 117 -7.63 4.21 -9.55
C PHE A 117 -8.23 5.18 -10.57
N PHE A 118 -9.54 5.11 -10.80
CA PHE A 118 -10.23 5.96 -11.76
C PHE A 118 -10.13 7.45 -11.39
N PHE A 119 -10.40 7.80 -10.13
CA PHE A 119 -10.33 9.18 -9.67
C PHE A 119 -8.93 9.78 -9.84
N LEU A 120 -7.90 9.05 -9.41
CA LEU A 120 -6.52 9.51 -9.48
C LEU A 120 -6.00 9.54 -10.91
N PHE A 121 -6.45 8.61 -11.77
CA PHE A 121 -6.21 8.67 -13.20
C PHE A 121 -6.81 9.94 -13.81
N MET A 122 -8.07 10.25 -13.52
CA MET A 122 -8.74 11.45 -14.02
C MET A 122 -8.05 12.73 -13.57
N ILE A 123 -7.71 12.83 -12.28
CA ILE A 123 -7.00 13.99 -11.73
C ILE A 123 -5.63 14.14 -12.41
N GLY A 124 -4.84 13.06 -12.47
CA GLY A 124 -3.52 13.09 -13.11
C GLY A 124 -3.59 13.40 -14.60
N GLY A 125 -4.59 12.86 -15.30
CA GLY A 125 -4.82 13.09 -16.72
C GLY A 125 -5.25 14.52 -17.03
N VAL A 126 -6.18 15.08 -16.26
CA VAL A 126 -6.61 16.48 -16.42
C VAL A 126 -5.48 17.44 -16.07
N PHE A 127 -4.74 17.17 -14.99
CA PHE A 127 -3.62 18.00 -14.58
C PHE A 127 -2.52 18.01 -15.65
N THR A 128 -2.12 16.84 -16.15
CA THR A 128 -1.13 16.75 -17.23
C THR A 128 -1.63 17.35 -18.54
N HIS A 129 -2.87 17.10 -18.92
CA HIS A 129 -3.44 17.71 -20.12
C HIS A 129 -3.46 19.25 -20.03
N THR A 130 -3.86 19.79 -18.89
CA THR A 130 -3.85 21.24 -18.65
C THR A 130 -2.44 21.80 -18.74
N ILE A 131 -1.45 21.15 -18.13
CA ILE A 131 -0.04 21.58 -18.23
C ILE A 131 0.43 21.58 -19.68
N LEU A 132 0.22 20.50 -20.43
CA LEU A 132 0.63 20.40 -21.83
C LEU A 132 -0.04 21.46 -22.72
N TYR A 133 -1.31 21.78 -22.43
CA TYR A 133 -2.05 22.80 -23.18
C TYR A 133 -1.52 24.22 -22.92
N PHE A 134 -1.19 24.55 -21.67
CA PHE A 134 -0.71 25.87 -21.29
C PHE A 134 0.80 26.08 -21.51
N PHE A 135 1.59 25.01 -21.52
CA PHE A 135 3.04 25.05 -21.72
C PHE A 135 3.41 24.32 -23.02
N PRO A 136 3.35 24.99 -24.19
CA PRO A 136 3.59 24.36 -25.49
C PRO A 136 5.05 23.87 -25.71
N TYR A 137 6.00 24.28 -24.87
CA TYR A 137 7.36 23.71 -24.83
C TYR A 137 7.42 22.32 -24.18
N PHE A 138 6.37 21.94 -23.45
CA PHE A 138 6.13 20.60 -22.95
C PHE A 138 5.26 19.91 -24.01
N SER A 139 5.86 19.52 -25.13
CA SER A 139 5.21 18.61 -26.07
C SER A 139 5.34 17.18 -25.56
N SER A 140 4.48 16.28 -26.04
CA SER A 140 4.60 14.86 -25.68
C SER A 140 5.96 14.33 -26.16
N VAL A 141 6.61 13.45 -25.39
CA VAL A 141 7.97 12.97 -25.73
C VAL A 141 8.01 12.33 -27.13
N LEU A 142 6.88 11.77 -27.59
CA LEU A 142 6.74 11.23 -28.94
C LEU A 142 6.74 12.31 -30.04
N GLU A 143 6.15 13.48 -29.79
CA GLU A 143 6.16 14.62 -30.73
C GLU A 143 7.53 15.31 -30.81
N LEU A 144 8.42 15.09 -29.82
CA LEU A 144 9.82 15.54 -29.86
C LEU A 144 10.73 14.59 -30.64
N LEU A 145 10.30 13.35 -30.87
CA LEU A 145 11.08 12.29 -31.51
C LEU A 145 10.69 12.03 -32.98
N ILE A 146 9.64 12.67 -33.48
CA ILE A 146 9.17 12.65 -34.88
C ILE A 146 9.42 14.02 -35.49
#